data_AF-A0A0A2A8C1-F1
#
_entry.id   AF-A0A0A2A8C1-F1
#
_cell.length_a   1.000
_cell.length_b   1.000
_cell.length_c   1.000
_cell.angle_alpha   90.00
_cell.angle_beta   90.00
_cell.angle_gamma   90.00
#
_symmetry.space_group_name_H-M   'P 1'
#
loop_
_entity.id
_entity.type
_entity.pdbx_description
1 polymer ?
#
loop_
_entity_poly.entity_id
_entity_poly.type
_entity_poly.pdbx_seq_one_letter_code
_entity_poly.pdbx_strand_id
1 'polypeptide(L)'
;MQKTKINKRKIHRKVAALSAIPLLITLISGTAYSILQPLGVDAFWLIKWHTGNFGFFNLQPFYSIFLGISSIISVISGIKLLQKKT
;
A
#
# COMPACT_ATOMS: atom_id res chain seq x y z
N MET A 1 17.49 31.47 -14.99
CA MET A 1 16.70 30.54 -14.14
C MET A 1 17.05 29.11 -14.53
N GLN A 2 17.81 28.37 -13.72
CA GLN A 2 18.15 26.97 -13.99
C GLN A 2 16.88 26.11 -13.86
N LYS A 3 16.39 25.54 -14.97
CA LYS A 3 15.30 24.56 -14.93
C LYS A 3 15.81 23.30 -14.23
N THR A 4 15.42 23.08 -12.98
CA THR A 4 15.71 21.84 -12.27
C THR A 4 15.12 20.67 -13.07
N LYS A 5 15.98 19.82 -13.64
CA LYS A 5 15.54 18.62 -14.35
C LYS A 5 14.99 17.63 -13.33
N ILE A 6 13.66 17.56 -13.22
CA ILE A 6 12.98 16.59 -12.36
C ILE A 6 13.29 15.17 -12.83
N ASN A 7 13.98 14.39 -11.99
CA ASN A 7 14.29 12.99 -12.28
C ASN A 7 13.07 12.10 -11.99
N LYS A 8 12.26 11.86 -13.02
CA LYS A 8 11.04 11.05 -12.96
C LYS A 8 11.26 9.65 -12.36
N ARG A 9 12.40 9.00 -12.64
CA ARG A 9 12.72 7.66 -12.09
C ARG A 9 12.95 7.71 -10.58
N LYS A 10 13.67 8.75 -10.10
CA LYS A 10 13.94 8.93 -8.66
C LYS A 10 12.66 9.21 -7.89
N ILE A 11 11.74 9.98 -8.46
CA ILE A 11 10.41 10.25 -7.86
C ILE A 11 9.57 8.97 -7.84
N HIS A 12 9.43 8.29 -8.99
CA HIS A 12 8.67 7.04 -9.08
C HIS A 12 9.12 6.02 -8.02
N ARG A 13 10.44 5.80 -7.88
CA ARG A 13 10.98 4.87 -6.89
C ARG A 13 10.60 5.25 -5.45
N LYS A 14 10.64 6.55 -5.11
CA LYS A 14 10.25 7.02 -3.77
C LYS A 14 8.76 6.84 -3.51
N VAL A 15 7.93 7.23 -4.46
CA VAL A 15 6.46 7.11 -4.35
C VAL A 15 6.06 5.64 -4.26
N ALA A 16 6.59 4.79 -5.13
CA ALA A 16 6.32 3.36 -5.12
C ALA A 16 6.73 2.71 -3.80
N ALA A 17 7.94 3.01 -3.29
CA ALA A 17 8.39 2.49 -2.00
C ALA A 17 7.52 2.96 -0.83
N LEU A 18 7.09 4.22 -0.83
CA LEU A 18 6.21 4.76 0.21
C LEU A 18 4.81 4.12 0.16
N SER A 19 4.22 3.99 -1.03
CA SER A 19 2.93 3.31 -1.24
C SER A 19 2.98 1.82 -0.89
N ALA A 20 4.13 1.16 -1.05
CA ALA A 20 4.29 -0.25 -0.72
C ALA A 20 4.16 -0.54 0.78
N ILE A 21 4.49 0.40 1.65
CA ILE A 21 4.44 0.19 3.11
C ILE A 21 3.01 -0.15 3.59
N PRO A 22 1.98 0.70 3.38
CA PRO A 22 0.63 0.36 3.80
C PRO A 22 0.06 -0.82 3.02
N LEU A 23 0.44 -1.02 1.76
CA LEU A 23 0.04 -2.21 0.99
C LEU A 23 0.51 -3.51 1.63
N LEU A 24 1.78 -3.57 2.05
CA LEU A 24 2.33 -4.73 2.75
C LEU A 24 1.66 -4.94 4.11
N ILE A 25 1.45 -3.88 4.87
CA ILE A 25 0.76 -3.96 6.17
C ILE A 25 -0.64 -4.55 5.98
N THR A 26 -1.42 -4.04 5.03
CA THR A 26 -2.77 -4.54 4.74
C THR A 26 -2.77 -5.98 4.25
N LEU A 27 -1.84 -6.34 3.36
CA LEU A 27 -1.71 -7.71 2.86
C LEU A 27 -1.39 -8.67 4.01
N ILE A 28 -0.34 -8.39 4.78
CA ILE A 28 0.11 -9.25 5.87
C ILE A 28 -0.99 -9.39 6.94
N SER A 29 -1.58 -8.27 7.37
CA SER A 29 -2.62 -8.28 8.41
C SER A 29 -3.89 -8.99 7.96
N GLY A 30 -4.33 -8.78 6.72
CA GLY A 30 -5.50 -9.44 6.15
C GLY A 30 -5.27 -10.95 5.99
N THR A 31 -4.15 -11.34 5.38
CA THR A 31 -3.80 -12.76 5.18
C THR A 31 -3.62 -13.48 6.51
N ALA A 32 -2.91 -12.89 7.47
CA ALA A 32 -2.75 -13.47 8.80
C ALA A 32 -4.08 -13.62 9.52
N TYR A 33 -4.96 -12.61 9.46
CA TYR A 33 -6.28 -12.68 10.07
C TYR A 33 -7.13 -13.80 9.47
N SER A 34 -7.15 -13.94 8.14
CA SER A 34 -7.89 -15.00 7.45
C SER A 34 -7.39 -16.41 7.78
N ILE A 35 -6.11 -16.58 8.11
CA ILE A 35 -5.55 -17.87 8.53
C ILE A 35 -5.85 -18.17 9.99
N LEU A 36 -5.77 -17.16 10.86
CA LEU A 36 -5.94 -17.32 12.30
C LEU A 36 -7.41 -17.47 12.73
N GLN A 37 -8.33 -16.79 12.03
CA GLN A 37 -9.74 -16.80 12.39
C GLN A 37 -10.37 -18.22 12.38
N PRO A 38 -10.16 -19.07 11.35
CA PRO A 38 -10.67 -20.44 11.35
C PRO A 38 -10.07 -21.35 12.45
N LEU A 39 -8.92 -20.97 13.02
CA LEU A 39 -8.25 -21.70 14.09
C LEU A 39 -8.77 -21.32 15.49
N GLY A 40 -9.77 -20.42 15.57
CA GLY A 40 -10.31 -19.93 16.83
C GLY A 40 -9.42 -18.90 17.52
N VAL A 41 -8.46 -18.29 16.81
CA VAL A 41 -7.58 -17.27 17.37
C VAL A 41 -8.19 -15.89 17.16
N ASP A 42 -8.53 -15.21 18.27
CA ASP A 42 -9.10 -13.86 18.27
C ASP A 42 -8.04 -12.78 18.00
N ALA A 43 -7.67 -12.63 16.74
CA ALA A 43 -6.68 -11.65 16.29
C ALA A 43 -7.32 -10.32 15.83
N PHE A 44 -8.25 -9.76 16.60
CA PHE A 44 -8.99 -8.54 16.21
C PHE A 44 -8.09 -7.30 15.97
N TRP A 45 -6.89 -7.28 16.54
CA TRP A 45 -5.91 -6.23 16.29
C TRP A 45 -5.38 -6.27 14.84
N LEU A 46 -5.34 -7.44 14.19
CA LEU A 46 -4.94 -7.55 12.78
C LEU A 46 -5.94 -6.83 11.86
N ILE A 47 -7.24 -7.00 12.08
CA ILE A 47 -8.24 -6.32 11.24
C ILE A 47 -8.29 -4.80 11.51
N LYS A 48 -7.94 -4.36 12.74
CA LYS A 48 -7.72 -2.94 13.01
C LYS A 48 -6.56 -2.38 12.20
N TRP A 49 -5.40 -3.06 12.18
CA TRP A 49 -4.26 -2.63 11.37
C TRP A 49 -4.57 -2.69 9.87
N HIS A 50 -5.30 -3.70 9.42
CA HIS A 50 -5.74 -3.85 8.03
C HIS A 50 -6.54 -2.65 7.53
N THR A 51 -7.36 -2.06 8.41
CA THR A 51 -8.19 -0.88 8.09
C THR A 51 -7.49 0.44 8.38
N GLY A 52 -6.23 0.44 8.81
CA GLY A 52 -5.46 1.66 9.11
C GLY A 52 -5.71 2.24 10.50
N ASN A 53 -6.31 1.47 11.40
CA ASN A 53 -6.42 1.81 12.81
C ASN A 53 -5.24 1.21 13.57
N PHE A 54 -4.22 2.03 13.84
CA PHE A 54 -3.00 1.65 14.54
C PHE A 54 -3.06 1.99 16.04
N GLY A 55 -4.24 1.98 16.65
CA GLY A 55 -4.45 2.35 18.05
C GLY A 55 -4.50 3.87 18.23
N PHE A 56 -3.37 4.50 18.58
CA PHE A 56 -3.31 5.96 18.80
C PHE A 56 -3.48 6.75 17.50
N PHE A 57 -2.99 6.20 16.38
CA PHE A 57 -3.13 6.80 15.05
C PHE A 57 -4.28 6.13 14.29
N ASN A 58 -5.36 6.88 14.09
CA ASN A 58 -6.50 6.42 13.32
C ASN A 58 -6.50 7.01 11.90
N LEU A 59 -5.93 6.25 10.95
CA LEU A 59 -5.90 6.63 9.53
C LEU A 59 -7.11 6.08 8.76
N GLN A 60 -7.99 5.33 9.43
CA GLN A 60 -9.11 4.58 8.84
C GLN A 60 -9.98 5.37 7.84
N PRO A 61 -10.31 6.66 8.05
CA PRO A 61 -11.12 7.42 7.08
C PRO A 61 -10.49 7.56 5.69
N PHE A 62 -9.16 7.60 5.62
CA PHE A 62 -8.41 7.83 4.37
C PHE A 62 -7.61 6.62 3.91
N TYR A 63 -7.38 5.66 4.81
CA TYR A 63 -6.48 4.54 4.59
C TYR A 63 -6.87 3.72 3.35
N SER A 64 -8.13 3.26 3.28
CA SER A 64 -8.62 2.47 2.15
C SER A 64 -8.61 3.24 0.82
N ILE A 65 -8.90 4.55 0.86
CA ILE A 65 -8.87 5.41 -0.34
C ILE A 65 -7.43 5.52 -0.86
N PHE A 66 -6.49 5.84 0.03
CA PHE A 66 -5.07 5.93 -0.30
C PHE A 66 -4.53 4.60 -0.83
N LEU A 67 -4.92 3.49 -0.19
CA LEU A 67 -4.52 2.15 -0.57
C LEU A 67 -5.05 1.78 -1.97
N GLY A 68 -6.33 2.02 -2.23
CA GLY A 68 -6.96 1.74 -3.52
C GLY A 68 -6.32 2.54 -4.66
N ILE A 69 -6.14 3.85 -4.47
CA ILE A 69 -5.48 4.72 -5.45
C ILE A 69 -4.03 4.25 -5.70
N SER A 70 -3.27 3.99 -4.63
CA SER A 70 -1.89 3.51 -4.72
C SER A 70 -1.78 2.19 -5.49
N SER A 71 -2.69 1.25 -5.23
CA SER A 71 -2.77 -0.03 -5.94
C SER A 71 -3.02 0.16 -7.43
N ILE A 72 -4.05 0.94 -7.79
CA ILE A 72 -4.41 1.20 -9.19
C ILE A 72 -3.24 1.85 -9.94
N ILE A 73 -2.63 2.89 -9.36
CA ILE A 73 -1.46 3.57 -9.95
C ILE A 73 -0.30 2.59 -10.12
N SER A 74 -0.05 1.73 -9.13
CA SER A 74 1.04 0.75 -9.18
C SER A 74 0.83 -0.28 -10.28
N VAL A 75 -0.39 -0.81 -10.42
CA VAL A 75 -0.75 -1.77 -11.48
C VAL A 75 -0.59 -1.13 -12.86
N ILE A 76 -1.18 0.05 -13.09
CA ILE A 76 -1.06 0.78 -14.37
C ILE A 76 0.40 1.08 -14.68
N SER A 77 1.17 1.52 -13.68
CA SER A 77 2.60 1.79 -13.84
C SER A 77 3.37 0.52 -14.21
N GLY A 78 3.08 -0.61 -13.57
CA GLY A 78 3.69 -1.90 -13.85
C GLY A 78 3.43 -2.34 -15.28
N ILE A 79 2.17 -2.31 -15.72
CA ILE A 79 1.77 -2.68 -17.09
C ILE A 79 2.49 -1.81 -18.13
N LYS A 80 2.53 -0.48 -17.93
CA LYS A 80 3.25 0.43 -18.83
C LYS A 80 4.75 0.15 -18.91
N LEU A 81 5.37 -0.26 -17.80
CA LEU A 81 6.79 -0.65 -17.79
C LEU A 81 7.03 -1.95 -18.56
N LEU A 82 6.11 -2.91 -18.49
CA LEU A 82 6.18 -4.15 -19.26
C LEU A 82 6.02 -3.87 -20.76
N GLN A 83 5.03 -3.07 -21.15
CA GLN A 83 4.78 -2.71 -22.56
C GLN A 83 5.91 -1.93 -23.21
N LYS A 84 6.65 -1.10 -22.46
CA LYS A 84 7.78 -0.33 -22.98
C LYS A 84 9.01 -1.19 -23.31
N LYS A 85 9.07 -2.41 -22.77
CA LYS A 85 10.22 -3.31 -22.92
C LYS A 85 10.06 -4.30 -24.09
N THR A 86 8.90 -4.29 -24.76
CA THR A 86 8.60 -4.99 -26.02
C THR A 86 8.66 -3.98 -27.16
#